data_AF-F8DAK6-F1
#
_entry.id   AF-F8DAK6-F1
#
_cell.length_a   1.000
_cell.length_b   1.000
_cell.length_c   1.000
_cell.angle_alpha   90.00
_cell.angle_beta   90.00
_cell.angle_gamma   90.00
#
_symmetry.space_group_name_H-M   'P 1'
#
loop_
_entity.id
_entity.type
_entity.pdbx_description
1 polymer ?
#
loop_
_entity_poly.entity_id
_entity_poly.type
_entity_poly.pdbx_seq_one_letter_code
_entity_poly.pdbx_strand_id
1 'polypeptide(L)'
;MEDIDIDPELADEIMSVCRTTVGDELRSVTYFSEDAVDQLYLRSDLEQTADLVGFAEHERMGFRSQSAYRNTQLGDYEATIRMFENGYLSRVIRGEHGVWVTTDDMSMERFEELTSALKQVLDDA
;
A
#
# COMPACT_ATOMS: atom_id res chain seq x y z
N MET A 1 15.22 16.23 -1.74
CA MET A 1 15.04 14.77 -1.76
C MET A 1 14.84 14.45 -0.31
N GLU A 2 13.59 14.25 0.10
CA GLU A 2 13.31 13.81 1.48
C GLU A 2 14.06 12.48 1.68
N ASP A 3 14.75 12.35 2.83
CA ASP A 3 15.45 11.12 3.18
C ASP A 3 14.42 9.99 3.26
N ILE A 4 14.57 9.01 2.37
CA ILE A 4 13.75 7.81 2.32
C ILE A 4 14.27 6.89 3.45
N ASP A 5 13.42 6.52 4.40
CA ASP A 5 13.79 5.74 5.60
C ASP A 5 13.56 4.23 5.42
N ILE A 6 13.30 3.79 4.18
CA ILE A 6 13.22 2.38 3.76
C ILE A 6 14.50 1.95 3.01
N ASP A 7 14.83 0.66 3.11
CA ASP A 7 15.85 0.03 2.26
C ASP A 7 15.58 0.31 0.76
N PRO A 8 16.55 0.86 0.01
CA PRO A 8 16.41 1.13 -1.42
C PRO A 8 16.04 -0.10 -2.26
N GLU A 9 16.55 -1.29 -1.93
CA GLU A 9 16.24 -2.52 -2.67
C GLU A 9 14.76 -2.90 -2.49
N LEU A 10 14.27 -2.83 -1.26
CA LEU A 10 12.85 -3.05 -0.97
C LEU A 10 11.95 -2.00 -1.64
N ALA A 11 12.36 -0.73 -1.63
CA ALA A 11 11.63 0.34 -2.28
C ALA A 11 11.51 0.11 -3.81
N ASP A 12 12.60 -0.31 -4.45
CA ASP A 12 12.63 -0.64 -5.88
C ASP A 12 11.76 -1.87 -6.20
N GLU A 13 11.79 -2.91 -5.36
CA GLU A 13 10.95 -4.09 -5.53
C GLU A 13 9.45 -3.78 -5.40
N ILE A 14 9.05 -3.05 -4.35
CA ILE A 14 7.67 -2.59 -4.16
C ILE A 14 7.21 -1.81 -5.39
N MET A 15 8.02 -0.86 -5.88
CA MET A 15 7.66 -0.05 -7.03
C MET A 15 7.58 -0.87 -8.32
N SER A 16 8.49 -1.83 -8.50
CA SER A 16 8.49 -2.75 -9.65
C SER A 16 7.21 -3.59 -9.71
N VAL A 17 6.80 -4.15 -8.57
CA VAL A 17 5.54 -4.91 -8.44
C VAL A 17 4.34 -4.02 -8.72
N CYS A 18 4.24 -2.86 -8.07
CA CYS A 18 3.11 -1.95 -8.28
C CYS A 18 2.94 -1.54 -9.75
N ARG A 19 4.05 -1.20 -10.44
CA ARG A 19 4.01 -0.84 -11.86
C ARG A 19 3.63 -2.02 -12.75
N THR A 20 4.10 -3.22 -12.44
CA THR A 20 3.80 -4.42 -13.23
C THR A 20 2.33 -4.80 -13.12
N THR A 21 1.74 -4.76 -11.92
CA THR A 21 0.37 -5.21 -11.69
C THR A 21 -0.67 -4.15 -12.04
N VAL A 22 -0.42 -2.89 -11.65
CA VAL A 22 -1.40 -1.81 -11.84
C VAL A 22 -1.25 -1.17 -13.23
N GLY A 23 -0.02 -0.94 -13.68
CA GLY A 23 0.26 -0.24 -14.94
C GLY A 23 -0.08 1.24 -14.87
N ASP A 24 -0.69 1.76 -15.94
CA ASP A 24 -0.94 3.21 -16.13
C ASP A 24 -1.95 3.80 -15.13
N GLU A 25 -2.78 2.94 -14.52
CA GLU A 25 -3.76 3.34 -13.50
C GLU A 25 -3.10 3.65 -12.13
N LEU A 26 -1.78 3.44 -12.00
CA LEU A 26 -1.05 3.68 -10.75
C LEU A 26 -0.91 5.18 -10.48
N ARG A 27 -1.44 5.61 -9.34
CA ARG A 27 -1.44 7.02 -8.92
C ARG A 27 -0.40 7.34 -7.87
N SER A 28 -0.29 6.53 -6.83
CA SER A 28 0.74 6.68 -5.81
C SER A 28 1.08 5.37 -5.14
N VAL A 29 2.31 5.29 -4.62
CA VAL A 29 2.79 4.23 -3.74
C VAL A 29 3.41 4.87 -2.51
N THR A 30 2.97 4.44 -1.34
CA THR A 30 3.49 4.91 -0.06
C THR A 30 3.77 3.71 0.82
N TYR A 31 5.02 3.56 1.21
CA TYR A 31 5.43 2.59 2.20
C TYR A 31 5.26 3.18 3.60
N PHE A 32 4.95 2.33 4.58
CA PHE A 32 4.90 2.72 5.97
C PHE A 32 5.34 1.57 6.87
N SER A 33 5.96 1.94 7.99
CA SER A 33 6.25 1.07 9.13
C SER A 33 5.76 1.72 10.43
N GLU A 34 6.07 1.10 11.57
CA GLU A 34 5.83 1.74 12.88
C GLU A 34 6.53 3.11 12.97
N ASP A 35 7.76 3.21 12.44
CA ASP A 35 8.63 4.38 12.61
C ASP A 35 8.60 5.34 11.41
N ALA A 36 8.38 4.82 10.19
CA ALA A 36 8.58 5.59 8.95
C ALA A 36 7.34 5.61 8.06
N VAL A 37 7.24 6.64 7.21
CA VAL A 37 6.29 6.73 6.09
C VAL A 37 7.02 7.37 4.93
N ASP A 38 7.15 6.63 3.82
CA ASP A 38 7.92 7.04 2.65
C ASP A 38 7.05 6.99 1.39
N GLN A 39 6.95 8.13 0.69
CA GLN A 39 6.28 8.18 -0.61
C GLN A 39 7.24 7.74 -1.71
N LEU A 40 7.08 6.51 -2.20
CA LEU A 40 7.95 5.91 -3.21
C LEU A 40 7.60 6.38 -4.63
N TYR A 41 6.32 6.69 -4.86
CA TYR A 41 5.84 7.12 -6.17
C TYR A 41 4.62 8.03 -6.05
N LEU A 42 4.58 9.04 -6.92
CA LEU A 42 3.43 9.89 -7.18
C LEU A 42 3.39 10.19 -8.68
N ARG A 43 2.23 9.97 -9.31
CA ARG A 43 2.04 10.28 -10.72
C ARG A 43 2.13 11.79 -10.94
N SER A 44 2.76 12.21 -12.03
CA SER A 44 3.17 13.61 -12.27
C SER A 44 2.02 14.61 -12.41
N ASP A 45 0.81 14.14 -12.72
CA ASP A 45 -0.41 14.95 -12.82
C ASP A 45 -1.08 15.17 -11.45
N LEU A 46 -0.59 14.51 -10.40
CA LEU A 46 -1.13 14.61 -9.05
C LEU A 46 -0.24 15.51 -8.19
N GLU A 47 -0.86 16.38 -7.40
CA GLU A 47 -0.16 17.15 -6.38
C GLU A 47 0.13 16.26 -5.18
N GLN A 48 1.29 16.45 -4.53
CA GLN A 48 1.68 15.75 -3.31
C GLN A 48 0.65 16.10 -2.23
N THR A 49 -0.39 15.27 -2.13
CA THR A 49 -1.54 15.59 -1.31
C THR A 49 -1.17 15.26 0.12
N ALA A 50 -1.22 16.26 1.01
CA ALA A 50 -1.08 16.06 2.45
C ALA A 50 -2.07 15.04 3.03
N ASP A 51 -3.11 14.68 2.27
CA ASP A 51 -4.11 13.68 2.63
C ASP A 51 -3.53 12.28 2.89
N LEU A 52 -2.57 11.78 2.09
CA LEU A 52 -2.04 10.42 2.28
C LEU A 52 -1.17 10.27 3.54
N VAL A 53 -0.43 11.31 3.90
CA VAL A 53 0.36 11.34 5.15
C VAL A 53 -0.58 11.46 6.36
N GLY A 54 -1.66 12.24 6.26
CA GLY A 54 -2.70 12.30 7.29
C GLY A 54 -3.44 10.97 7.50
N PHE A 55 -3.69 10.22 6.41
CA PHE A 55 -4.17 8.82 6.51
C PHE A 55 -3.15 7.93 7.20
N ALA A 56 -1.86 8.10 6.89
CA ALA A 56 -0.81 7.30 7.48
C ALA A 56 -0.69 7.46 8.99
N GLU A 57 -0.72 8.70 9.46
CA GLU A 57 -0.67 9.00 10.88
C GLU A 57 -1.92 8.51 11.62
N HIS A 58 -3.11 8.61 11.01
CA HIS A 58 -4.36 8.12 11.61
C HIS A 58 -4.47 6.58 11.57
N GLU A 59 -3.83 5.92 10.61
CA GLU A 59 -3.87 4.46 10.39
C GLU A 59 -2.70 3.69 10.99
N ARG A 60 -1.67 4.32 11.57
CA ARG A 60 -0.68 3.62 12.43
C ARG A 60 -1.34 2.87 13.60
N MET A 61 -2.57 3.26 14.00
CA MET A 61 -3.41 2.44 14.90
C MET A 61 -3.97 1.16 14.27
N GLY A 62 -3.96 1.06 12.93
CA GLY A 62 -4.51 -0.02 12.12
C GLY A 62 -3.67 -1.30 12.08
N PHE A 63 -2.38 -1.26 12.44
CA PHE A 63 -1.57 -2.49 12.66
C PHE A 63 -2.23 -3.41 13.69
N ARG A 64 -2.89 -2.82 14.70
CA ARG A 64 -3.62 -3.56 15.75
C ARG A 64 -4.92 -4.21 15.24
N SER A 65 -5.47 -3.76 14.11
CA SER A 65 -6.73 -4.26 13.57
C SER A 65 -6.62 -5.65 12.94
N GLN A 66 -5.43 -6.11 12.52
CA GLN A 66 -5.28 -7.46 11.96
C GLN A 66 -5.75 -8.56 12.93
N SER A 67 -5.44 -8.40 14.22
CA SER A 67 -5.86 -9.35 15.26
C SER A 67 -7.39 -9.47 15.38
N ALA A 68 -8.13 -8.42 15.03
CA ALA A 68 -9.60 -8.41 15.07
C ALA A 68 -10.24 -9.25 13.96
N TYR A 69 -9.50 -9.56 12.89
CA TYR A 69 -9.97 -10.35 11.75
C TYR A 69 -9.53 -11.82 11.80
N ARG A 70 -8.85 -12.26 12.88
CA ARG A 70 -8.43 -13.65 13.05
C ARG A 70 -9.62 -14.56 13.39
N ASN A 71 -9.50 -15.84 13.02
CA ASN A 71 -10.50 -16.89 13.32
C ASN A 71 -11.90 -16.63 12.75
N THR A 72 -11.99 -15.87 11.66
CA THR A 72 -13.25 -15.72 10.93
C THR A 72 -13.40 -16.85 9.91
N GLN A 73 -14.63 -17.07 9.42
CA GLN A 73 -14.86 -17.98 8.30
C GLN A 73 -14.31 -17.47 6.96
N LEU A 74 -13.83 -16.21 6.93
CA LEU A 74 -13.25 -15.57 5.74
C LEU A 74 -11.75 -15.87 5.59
N GLY A 75 -11.13 -16.51 6.58
CA GLY A 75 -9.70 -16.76 6.61
C GLY A 75 -8.91 -15.61 7.21
N ASP A 76 -7.63 -15.54 6.85
CA ASP A 76 -6.71 -14.50 7.31
C ASP A 76 -6.93 -13.18 6.55
N TYR A 77 -6.53 -12.08 7.18
CA TYR A 77 -6.60 -10.76 6.57
C TYR A 77 -5.57 -10.64 5.42
N GLU A 78 -6.06 -10.34 4.22
CA GLU A 78 -5.23 -10.19 3.02
C GLU A 78 -4.93 -8.71 2.71
N ALA A 79 -5.97 -7.88 2.58
CA ALA A 79 -5.86 -6.46 2.26
C ALA A 79 -7.13 -5.67 2.64
N THR A 80 -7.07 -4.36 2.50
CA THR A 80 -8.27 -3.48 2.53
C THR A 80 -8.31 -2.62 1.28
N ILE A 81 -9.47 -2.56 0.63
CA ILE A 81 -9.73 -1.67 -0.50
C ILE A 81 -10.77 -0.64 -0.07
N ARG A 82 -10.45 0.64 -0.24
CA ARG A 82 -11.38 1.76 -0.03
C ARG A 82 -11.66 2.41 -1.37
N MET A 83 -12.94 2.68 -1.62
CA MET A 83 -13.41 3.32 -2.83
C MET A 83 -13.62 4.81 -2.57
N PHE A 84 -13.15 5.63 -3.50
CA PHE A 84 -13.32 7.07 -3.55
C PHE A 84 -13.96 7.44 -4.89
N GLU A 85 -14.54 8.64 -4.98
CA GLU A 85 -15.15 9.14 -6.23
C GLU A 85 -14.18 9.08 -7.41
N ASN A 86 -12.89 9.31 -7.15
CA ASN A 86 -11.86 9.39 -8.17
C ASN A 86 -10.97 8.15 -8.22
N GLY A 87 -11.33 7.01 -7.62
CA GLY A 87 -10.50 5.80 -7.68
C GLY A 87 -10.44 5.05 -6.36
N TYR A 88 -9.32 4.37 -6.09
CA TYR A 88 -9.22 3.41 -4.99
C TYR A 88 -7.96 3.60 -4.18
N LEU A 89 -8.03 3.18 -2.91
CA LEU A 89 -6.88 2.98 -2.03
C LEU A 89 -6.84 1.51 -1.62
N SER A 90 -5.80 0.80 -2.04
CA SER A 90 -5.48 -0.53 -1.54
C SER A 90 -4.44 -0.42 -0.42
N ARG A 91 -4.62 -1.23 0.62
CA ARG A 91 -3.68 -1.37 1.73
C ARG A 91 -3.34 -2.83 1.94
N VAL A 92 -2.03 -3.12 1.91
CA VAL A 92 -1.45 -4.43 2.24
C VAL A 92 -0.50 -4.24 3.43
N ILE A 93 -0.58 -5.12 4.43
CA ILE A 93 0.26 -5.05 5.63
C ILE A 93 0.81 -6.45 5.93
N ARG A 94 2.12 -6.54 6.21
CA ARG A 94 2.80 -7.75 6.68
C ARG A 94 3.72 -7.37 7.85
N GLY A 95 3.53 -8.01 9.00
CA GLY A 95 4.27 -7.68 10.21
C GLY A 95 4.15 -6.19 10.56
N GLU A 96 5.29 -5.51 10.65
CA GLU A 96 5.44 -4.09 10.98
C GLU A 96 5.54 -3.21 9.71
N HIS A 97 5.35 -3.79 8.53
CA HIS A 97 5.47 -3.13 7.23
C HIS A 97 4.12 -3.07 6.51
N GLY A 98 3.91 -2.03 5.73
CA GLY A 98 2.74 -1.91 4.88
C GLY A 98 2.94 -0.98 3.69
N VAL A 99 2.06 -1.15 2.71
CA VAL A 99 2.04 -0.35 1.49
C VAL A 99 0.63 0.13 1.23
N TRP A 100 0.49 1.42 0.97
CA TRP A 100 -0.67 2.01 0.31
C TRP A 100 -0.40 2.16 -1.18
N VAL A 101 -1.37 1.72 -1.97
CA VAL A 101 -1.39 1.95 -3.41
C VAL A 101 -2.68 2.66 -3.74
N THR A 102 -2.58 3.83 -4.36
CA THR A 102 -3.74 4.48 -4.96
C THR A 102 -3.78 4.22 -6.45
N THR A 103 -5.00 4.00 -6.96
CA THR A 103 -5.23 3.73 -8.38
C THR A 103 -6.41 4.54 -8.89
N ASP A 104 -6.44 4.75 -10.20
CA ASP A 104 -7.68 4.99 -10.96
C ASP A 104 -8.56 3.72 -10.92
N ASP A 105 -9.47 3.54 -11.90
CA ASP A 105 -10.35 2.38 -11.95
C ASP A 105 -9.58 1.07 -12.17
N MET A 106 -9.83 0.10 -11.30
CA MET A 106 -9.16 -1.20 -11.35
C MET A 106 -10.12 -2.34 -10.98
N SER A 107 -9.97 -3.48 -11.65
CA SER A 107 -10.77 -4.68 -11.36
C SER A 107 -10.36 -5.32 -10.03
N MET A 108 -11.30 -6.05 -9.40
CA MET A 108 -11.00 -6.80 -8.18
C MET A 108 -9.88 -7.83 -8.39
N GLU A 109 -9.85 -8.52 -9.54
CA GLU A 109 -8.79 -9.47 -9.90
C GLU A 109 -7.39 -8.82 -9.86
N ARG A 110 -7.26 -7.60 -10.40
CA ARG A 110 -5.99 -6.86 -10.32
C ARG A 110 -5.64 -6.44 -8.89
N PHE A 111 -6.63 -6.16 -8.03
CA PHE A 111 -6.35 -5.93 -6.60
C PHE A 111 -5.85 -7.20 -5.90
N GLU A 112 -6.38 -8.37 -6.25
CA GLU A 112 -5.96 -9.67 -5.71
C GLU A 112 -4.53 -10.01 -6.16
N GLU A 113 -4.20 -9.77 -7.42
CA GLU A 113 -2.83 -9.90 -7.96
C GLU A 113 -1.87 -8.95 -7.25
N LEU A 114 -2.25 -7.67 -7.10
CA LEU A 114 -1.43 -6.65 -6.44
C LEU A 114 -1.17 -7.02 -5.00
N THR A 115 -2.22 -7.48 -4.30
CA THR A 115 -2.12 -7.94 -2.91
C THR A 115 -1.17 -9.11 -2.80
N SER A 116 -1.33 -10.14 -3.64
CA SER A 116 -0.49 -11.33 -3.61
C SER A 116 0.98 -11.04 -3.91
N ALA A 117 1.26 -10.11 -4.83
CA ALA A 117 2.61 -9.72 -5.17
C ALA A 117 3.27 -8.86 -4.08
N LEU A 118 2.56 -7.87 -3.53
CA LEU A 118 3.07 -7.05 -2.43
C LEU A 118 3.30 -7.87 -1.16
N LYS A 119 2.45 -8.86 -0.86
CA LYS A 119 2.66 -9.75 0.28
C LYS A 119 3.99 -10.50 0.20
N GLN A 120 4.36 -10.98 -0.99
CA GLN A 120 5.63 -11.68 -1.20
C GLN A 120 6.82 -10.75 -0.94
N VAL A 121 6.80 -9.54 -1.52
CA VAL A 121 7.86 -8.55 -1.30
C VAL A 121 7.99 -8.16 0.17
N LEU A 122 6.86 -7.96 0.87
CA LEU A 122 6.87 -7.56 2.28
C LEU A 122 7.17 -8.71 3.25
N ASP A 123 7.09 -9.97 2.83
CA ASP A 123 7.49 -11.12 3.64
C ASP A 123 9.01 -11.32 3.68
N ASP A 124 9.70 -10.80 2.68
CA ASP A 124 11.16 -10.88 2.54
C ASP A 124 11.88 -9.64 3.15
N ALA A 125 11.10 -8.69 3.68
CA ALA A 125 11.56 -7.43 4.29
C ALA A 125 12.04 -7.58 5.74
#